data_AF-A0A9X0Z388-F1
#
_entry.id   AF-A0A9X0Z388-F1
#
_cell.length_a   1.000
_cell.length_b   1.000
_cell.length_c   1.000
_cell.angle_alpha   90.00
_cell.angle_beta   90.00
_cell.angle_gamma   90.00
#
_symmetry.space_group_name_H-M   'P 1'
#
loop_
_entity.id
_entity.type
_entity.pdbx_description
1 polymer ?
#
loop_
_entity_poly.entity_id
_entity_poly.type
_entity_poly.pdbx_seq_one_letter_code
_entity_poly.pdbx_strand_id
1 'polypeptide(L)' 'MKIKKASEEDIKSVARVYVDSWMTTYYGLVPDDYLNRLTYGEAEKKWAHFLNSEKESFIVTVK' A
#
# COMPACT_ATOMS: atom_id res chain seq x y z
N MET A 1 -15.48 4.06 -15.49
CA MET A 1 -14.21 3.76 -14.79
C MET A 1 -13.06 4.23 -15.67
N LYS A 2 -12.15 5.06 -15.18
CA LYS A 2 -10.97 5.52 -15.92
C LYS A 2 -9.72 5.12 -15.14
N ILE A 3 -8.76 4.48 -15.80
CA ILE A 3 -7.49 4.08 -15.20
C ILE A 3 -6.44 5.10 -15.66
N LYS A 4 -5.66 5.64 -14.71
CA LYS A 4 -4.59 6.60 -14.97
C LYS A 4 -3.32 6.20 -14.23
N LYS A 5 -2.18 6.73 -14.70
CA LYS A 5 -0.93 6.66 -13.93
C LYS A 5 -1.08 7.48 -12.66
N ALA A 6 -0.62 6.92 -11.53
CA ALA A 6 -0.64 7.62 -10.26
C ALA A 6 0.30 8.83 -10.28
N SER A 7 -0.14 9.92 -9.65
CA SER A 7 0.66 11.12 -9.35
C SER A 7 0.88 11.24 -7.83
N GLU A 8 1.72 12.19 -7.41
CA GLU A 8 1.96 12.45 -5.98
C GLU A 8 0.68 12.78 -5.21
N GLU A 9 -0.26 13.47 -5.86
CA GLU A 9 -1.57 13.81 -5.29
C GLU A 9 -2.41 12.58 -4.95
N ASP A 10 -2.18 11.45 -5.64
CA ASP A 10 -2.93 10.22 -5.41
C ASP A 10 -2.41 9.43 -4.20
N ILE A 11 -1.21 9.71 -3.69
CA ILE A 11 -0.51 8.89 -2.67
C ILE A 11 -1.37 8.68 -1.43
N LYS A 12 -2.00 9.74 -0.92
CA LYS A 12 -2.85 9.68 0.29
C LYS A 12 -4.05 8.74 0.09
N SER A 13 -4.68 8.83 -1.08
CA SER A 13 -5.84 8.00 -1.42
C SER A 13 -5.43 6.54 -1.60
N VAL A 14 -4.30 6.27 -2.26
CA VAL A 14 -3.75 4.92 -2.44
C VAL A 14 -3.37 4.30 -1.08
N ALA A 15 -2.72 5.07 -0.21
CA ALA A 15 -2.36 4.62 1.13
C ALA A 15 -3.58 4.20 1.96
N ARG A 16 -4.67 4.99 1.89
CA ARG A 16 -5.94 4.65 2.55
C ARG A 16 -6.54 3.36 1.99
N VAL A 17 -6.68 3.26 0.67
CA VAL A 17 -7.22 2.05 0.02
C VAL A 17 -6.39 0.83 0.40
N TYR A 18 -5.06 0.94 0.44
CA TYR A 18 -4.17 -0.14 0.83
C TYR A 18 -4.43 -0.60 2.28
N VAL A 19 -4.40 0.32 3.25
CA VAL A 19 -4.59 -0.03 4.67
C VAL A 19 -5.99 -0.57 4.93
N ASP A 20 -7.03 0.11 4.43
CA ASP A 20 -8.42 -0.29 4.64
C ASP A 20 -8.72 -1.65 4.02
N SER A 21 -8.22 -1.90 2.80
CA SER A 21 -8.41 -3.19 2.13
C SER A 21 -7.71 -4.31 2.88
N TRP A 22 -6.50 -4.06 3.41
CA TRP A 22 -5.79 -5.06 4.20
C TRP A 22 -6.48 -5.36 5.52
N MET A 23 -6.87 -4.31 6.27
CA MET A 23 -7.58 -4.45 7.54
C MET A 23 -8.89 -5.19 7.37
N THR A 24 -9.65 -4.94 6.29
CA THR A 24 -10.96 -5.56 6.08
C THR A 24 -10.88 -6.95 5.45
N THR A 25 -10.00 -7.16 4.47
CA THR A 25 -9.93 -8.41 3.71
C THR A 25 -9.18 -9.51 4.46
N TYR A 26 -8.15 -9.14 5.22
CA TYR A 26 -7.29 -10.11 5.92
C TYR A 26 -7.58 -10.22 7.42
N TYR A 27 -8.60 -9.55 7.93
CA TYR A 27 -9.07 -9.74 9.29
C TYR A 27 -9.37 -11.21 9.57
N GLY A 28 -8.83 -11.76 10.66
CA GLY A 28 -8.98 -13.18 11.02
C GLY A 28 -8.14 -14.15 10.18
N LEU A 29 -7.41 -13.68 9.16
CA LEU A 29 -6.48 -14.48 8.35
C LEU A 29 -5.02 -14.15 8.67
N VAL A 30 -4.73 -12.88 8.91
CA VAL A 30 -3.40 -12.36 9.29
C VAL A 30 -3.47 -11.92 10.76
N PRO A 31 -2.41 -12.12 11.58
CA PRO A 31 -2.42 -11.72 12.98
C PRO A 31 -2.80 -10.26 13.17
N ASP A 32 -3.71 -10.01 14.12
CA ASP A 32 -4.22 -8.68 14.42
C ASP A 32 -3.09 -7.70 14.75
N ASP A 33 -2.05 -8.14 15.47
CA ASP A 33 -0.87 -7.33 15.77
C ASP A 33 -0.12 -6.83 14.53
N TYR A 34 -0.14 -7.60 13.44
CA TYR A 34 0.44 -7.15 12.18
C TYR A 34 -0.46 -6.14 11.49
N LEU A 35 -1.76 -6.44 11.40
CA LEU A 35 -2.74 -5.55 10.78
C LEU A 35 -2.82 -4.19 11.50
N ASN A 36 -2.81 -4.19 12.83
CA ASN A 36 -2.85 -3.00 13.67
C ASN A 36 -1.60 -2.11 13.56
N ARG A 37 -0.49 -2.64 13.01
CA ARG A 37 0.70 -1.84 12.71
C ARG A 37 0.62 -1.14 11.36
N LEU A 38 -0.33 -1.48 10.50
CA LEU A 38 -0.50 -0.80 9.22
C LEU A 38 -1.03 0.62 9.47
N THR A 39 -0.19 1.61 9.22
CA THR A 39 -0.57 3.03 9.35
C THR A 39 -0.65 3.71 7.99
N TYR A 40 -1.56 4.67 7.84
CA TYR A 40 -1.63 5.47 6.61
C TYR A 40 -0.33 6.22 6.34
N GLY A 41 0.31 6.77 7.38
CA GLY A 41 1.55 7.54 7.20
C GLY A 41 2.72 6.70 6.69
N GLU A 42 2.89 5.47 7.17
CA GLU A 42 3.91 4.56 6.63
C GLU A 42 3.58 4.10 5.22
N ALA A 43 2.30 3.84 4.94
CA ALA A 43 1.84 3.53 3.59
C ALA A 43 2.08 4.69 2.62
N GLU A 44 1.80 5.94 3.01
CA GLU A 44 2.09 7.15 2.22
C GLU A 44 3.58 7.24 1.89
N LYS A 45 4.47 7.08 2.89
CA LYS A 45 5.93 7.09 2.67
C LYS A 45 6.37 5.99 1.71
N LYS A 46 5.83 4.77 1.88
CA LYS A 46 6.11 3.62 1.02
C LYS A 46 5.70 3.91 -0.44
N TRP A 47 4.51 4.44 -0.66
CA TRP A 47 4.02 4.75 -2.00
C TRP A 47 4.71 5.97 -2.63
N ALA A 48 5.07 6.98 -1.84
CA ALA A 48 5.91 8.09 -2.29
C ALA A 48 7.28 7.60 -2.75
N HIS A 49 7.90 6.70 -1.99
CA HIS A 49 9.17 6.09 -2.38
C HIS A 49 9.06 5.30 -3.68
N PHE A 50 8.01 4.49 -3.85
CA PHE A 50 7.78 3.73 -5.09
C PHE A 50 7.47 4.61 -6.30
N LEU A 51 6.80 5.74 -6.10
CA LEU A 51 6.51 6.67 -7.20
C LEU A 51 7.79 7.36 -7.69
N ASN A 52 8.71 7.63 -6.77
CA ASN A 52 9.95 8.38 -7.02
C ASN A 52 11.16 7.49 -7.31
N SER A 53 11.09 6.18 -7.11
CA SER A 53 12.18 5.27 -7.45
C SER A 53 12.19 4.97 -8.95
N GLU A 54 13.30 5.31 -9.62
CA GLU A 54 13.52 4.97 -11.02
C GLU A 54 13.79 3.46 -11.18
N LYS A 55 12.70 2.68 -11.26
CA LYS A 55 12.64 1.23 -11.55
C LYS A 55 13.47 0.31 -10.64
N GLU A 56 12.76 -0.54 -9.91
CA GLU A 56 12.64 -1.94 -10.33
C GLU A 56 11.31 -2.49 -9.83
N SER A 57 10.57 -3.15 -10.72
CA SER A 57 9.46 -4.00 -10.35
C SER A 57 10.00 -5.19 -9.56
N PHE A 58 10.03 -5.08 -8.23
CA PHE A 58 10.41 -6.17 -7.35
C PHE A 58 9.26 -7.19 -7.29
N ILE A 59 9.30 -8.20 -8.16
CA ILE A 59 8.52 -9.43 -7.96
C ILE A 59 9.19 -10.16 -6.81
N VAL A 60 8.60 -10.08 -5.61
CA VAL A 60 9.00 -10.92 -4.48
C VAL A 60 8.28 -12.25 -4.62
N THR A 61 8.96 -13.24 -5.20
CA THR A 61 8.51 -14.64 -5.08
C THR A 61 8.68 -15.07 -3.63
N VAL A 62 7.57 -15.46 -3.00
CA VAL A 62 7.61 -16.20 -1.74
C VAL A 62 8.00 -17.63 -2.09
N LYS A 63 9.12 -18.09 -1.56
CA LYS A 63 9.63 -19.45 -1.77
C LYS A 63 8.95 -20.44 -0.84
#